data_AF-A0A395TPR0-F1
#
_entry.id   AF-A0A395TPR0-F1
#
_cell.length_a   1.000
_cell.length_b   1.000
_cell.length_c   1.000
_cell.angle_alpha   90.00
_cell.angle_beta   90.00
_cell.angle_gamma   90.00
#
_symmetry.space_group_name_H-M   'P 1'
#
loop_
_entity.id
_entity.type
_entity.pdbx_description
1 polymer ?
#
loop_
_entity_poly.entity_id
_entity_poly.type
_entity_poly.pdbx_seq_one_letter_code
_entity_poly.pdbx_strand_id
1 'polypeptide(L)'
;MINQRTYTYLLCLPLSGALFLSKPAQADDYVSCLAEKLQGITHDAAVKAITEACQAQYANNTAPKPAGTPAKAVVIDGRYRDNGNGTITDSKTNLTWMRCSLGQQWTGTTCAGVAMEMNWNDALKTAMTFSYAGHSDWRVPTVDELDTLVQCSEGRSPSVRPNGEFVADTRGVCLGDNYQRPTINIRAFPNTPGDYYWSSSPYALNSSNAWHVGFYFGDVFRLPKSSYLFNVRLVRAGQ
;
A
#
# COMPACT_ATOMS: atom_id res chain seq x y z
N MET A 1 -39.96 18.47 -25.44
CA MET A 1 -38.87 19.47 -25.43
C MET A 1 -38.70 19.96 -24.01
N ILE A 2 -37.61 19.62 -23.34
CA ILE A 2 -36.76 20.51 -22.51
C ILE A 2 -35.52 19.69 -22.19
N ASN A 3 -34.42 20.23 -22.69
CA ASN A 3 -33.04 19.87 -22.49
C ASN A 3 -32.57 20.71 -21.28
N GLN A 4 -31.90 20.12 -20.29
CA GLN A 4 -30.56 20.55 -19.85
C GLN A 4 -30.08 19.76 -18.62
N ARG A 5 -28.80 19.40 -18.72
CA ARG A 5 -28.01 18.53 -17.86
C ARG A 5 -27.55 19.26 -16.60
N THR A 6 -27.73 18.63 -15.45
CA THR A 6 -26.93 18.91 -14.25
C THR A 6 -25.98 17.72 -14.07
N TYR A 7 -24.71 17.93 -14.40
CA TYR A 7 -23.64 16.99 -14.11
C TYR A 7 -23.36 17.01 -12.60
N THR A 8 -23.78 15.97 -11.90
CA THR A 8 -23.25 15.67 -10.56
C THR A 8 -22.34 14.47 -10.70
N TYR A 9 -21.03 14.74 -10.68
CA TYR A 9 -19.98 13.75 -10.52
C TYR A 9 -20.19 13.00 -9.20
N LEU A 10 -20.53 11.72 -9.27
CA LEU A 10 -20.33 10.78 -8.17
C LEU A 10 -19.42 9.67 -8.66
N LEU A 11 -18.13 9.89 -8.38
CA LEU A 11 -17.09 8.89 -8.34
C LEU A 11 -17.52 7.78 -7.36
N CYS A 12 -18.07 6.70 -7.89
CA CYS A 12 -18.00 5.38 -7.27
C CYS A 12 -16.99 4.57 -8.08
N LEU A 13 -16.01 4.05 -7.34
CA LEU A 13 -14.80 3.35 -7.76
C LEU A 13 -14.96 2.38 -8.94
N PRO A 14 -13.89 2.16 -9.73
CA PRO A 14 -13.89 1.13 -10.76
C PRO A 14 -14.10 -0.23 -10.08
N LEU A 15 -15.16 -0.93 -10.50
CA LEU A 15 -15.16 -2.38 -10.51
C LEU A 15 -13.86 -2.84 -11.18
N SER A 16 -13.01 -3.54 -10.44
CA SER A 16 -12.05 -4.49 -11.00
C SER A 16 -11.66 -5.51 -9.94
N GLY A 17 -12.65 -6.29 -9.50
CA GLY A 17 -12.42 -7.73 -9.46
C GLY A 17 -12.38 -8.17 -10.92
N ALA A 18 -11.17 -8.38 -11.45
CA ALA A 18 -11.01 -9.01 -12.74
C ALA A 18 -11.52 -10.46 -12.64
N LEU A 19 -12.79 -10.67 -12.95
CA LEU A 19 -13.25 -11.96 -13.46
C LEU A 19 -12.58 -12.13 -14.82
N PHE A 20 -11.59 -13.02 -14.88
CA PHE A 20 -11.10 -13.54 -16.15
C PHE A 20 -12.24 -14.30 -16.82
N LEU A 21 -13.08 -13.60 -17.59
CA LEU A 21 -13.98 -14.20 -18.55
C LEU A 21 -13.33 -14.11 -19.92
N SER A 22 -12.76 -15.24 -20.34
CA SER A 22 -12.43 -15.45 -21.74
C SER A 22 -13.71 -15.37 -22.58
N LYS A 23 -13.80 -14.34 -23.43
CA LYS A 23 -14.73 -14.10 -24.55
C LYS A 23 -15.74 -12.95 -24.32
N PRO A 24 -15.83 -11.98 -25.25
CA PRO A 24 -16.54 -10.70 -25.08
C PRO A 24 -18.06 -10.76 -25.34
N ALA A 25 -18.73 -11.90 -25.11
CA ALA A 25 -20.13 -12.11 -25.51
C ALA A 25 -21.13 -12.23 -24.33
N GLN A 26 -20.73 -11.88 -23.10
CA GLN A 26 -21.55 -12.16 -21.90
C GLN A 26 -21.68 -10.99 -20.91
N ALA A 27 -21.40 -9.76 -21.35
CA ALA A 27 -21.59 -8.57 -20.53
C ALA A 27 -23.07 -8.16 -20.37
N ASP A 28 -23.92 -8.45 -21.36
CA ASP A 28 -25.32 -8.00 -21.37
C ASP A 28 -26.25 -8.86 -20.47
N ASP A 29 -25.90 -10.13 -20.23
CA ASP A 29 -26.65 -11.01 -19.32
C ASP A 29 -26.40 -10.70 -17.83
N TYR A 30 -25.21 -10.16 -17.50
CA TYR A 30 -24.81 -9.92 -16.12
C TYR A 30 -25.48 -8.68 -15.51
N VAL A 31 -25.69 -7.63 -16.32
CA VAL A 31 -26.40 -6.41 -15.92
C VAL A 31 -27.88 -6.70 -15.66
N SER A 32 -28.49 -7.60 -16.44
CA SER A 32 -29.88 -8.02 -16.29
C SER A 32 -30.09 -8.86 -15.02
N CYS A 33 -29.17 -9.77 -14.69
CA CYS A 33 -29.23 -10.60 -13.48
C CYS A 33 -29.04 -9.79 -12.18
N LEU A 34 -28.23 -8.72 -12.21
CA LEU A 34 -28.05 -7.80 -11.08
C LEU A 34 -29.27 -6.87 -10.90
N ALA A 35 -29.89 -6.44 -12.01
CA ALA A 35 -31.08 -5.59 -11.97
C ALA A 35 -32.31 -6.29 -11.37
N GLU A 36 -32.49 -7.60 -11.59
CA GLU A 36 -33.57 -8.38 -10.95
C GLU A 36 -33.39 -8.53 -9.44
N LYS A 37 -32.16 -8.66 -8.94
CA LYS A 37 -31.87 -8.79 -7.51
C LYS A 37 -31.96 -7.47 -6.72
N LEU A 38 -32.02 -6.33 -7.40
CA LEU A 38 -32.06 -5.00 -6.80
C LEU A 38 -33.45 -4.34 -6.84
N GLN A 39 -34.47 -5.04 -7.35
CA GLN A 39 -35.83 -4.50 -7.38
C GLN A 39 -36.37 -4.32 -5.96
N GLY A 40 -36.55 -3.05 -5.55
CA GLY A 40 -37.15 -2.67 -4.27
C GLY A 40 -36.20 -2.17 -3.19
N ILE A 41 -34.89 -2.10 -3.47
CA ILE A 41 -33.90 -1.57 -2.51
C ILE A 41 -33.61 -0.10 -2.84
N THR A 42 -33.73 0.79 -1.86
CA THR A 42 -33.35 2.20 -2.02
C THR A 42 -31.82 2.34 -2.16
N HIS A 43 -31.35 3.39 -2.83
CA HIS A 43 -29.91 3.64 -2.99
C HIS A 43 -29.14 3.56 -1.65
N ASP A 44 -29.70 4.16 -0.61
CA ASP A 44 -29.10 4.16 0.74
C ASP A 44 -29.04 2.76 1.36
N ALA A 45 -30.06 1.92 1.14
CA ALA A 45 -30.06 0.55 1.62
C ALA A 45 -29.04 -0.33 0.88
N ALA A 46 -28.83 -0.09 -0.42
CA ALA A 46 -27.80 -0.77 -1.20
C ALA A 46 -26.39 -0.34 -0.76
N VAL A 47 -26.16 0.96 -0.56
CA VAL A 47 -24.88 1.49 -0.04
C VAL A 47 -24.58 0.94 1.35
N LYS A 48 -25.58 0.87 2.25
CA LYS A 48 -25.42 0.28 3.59
C LYS A 48 -25.05 -1.19 3.53
N ALA A 49 -25.76 -1.99 2.73
CA ALA A 49 -25.50 -3.42 2.60
C ALA A 49 -24.10 -3.71 2.01
N ILE A 50 -23.67 -2.94 1.01
CA ILE A 50 -22.32 -3.04 0.45
C ILE A 50 -21.28 -2.64 1.49
N THR A 51 -21.51 -1.57 2.24
CA THR A 51 -20.59 -1.11 3.29
C THR A 51 -20.45 -2.14 4.40
N GLU A 52 -21.56 -2.74 4.86
CA GLU A 52 -21.57 -3.78 5.88
C GLU A 52 -20.88 -5.06 5.39
N ALA A 53 -21.11 -5.46 4.14
CA ALA A 53 -20.44 -6.62 3.53
C ALA A 53 -18.92 -6.39 3.40
N CYS A 54 -18.50 -5.20 2.96
CA CYS A 54 -17.09 -4.83 2.90
C CYS A 54 -16.44 -4.78 4.29
N GLN A 55 -17.13 -4.25 5.31
CA GLN A 55 -16.64 -4.22 6.69
C GLN A 55 -16.52 -5.63 7.29
N ALA A 56 -17.51 -6.51 7.07
CA ALA A 56 -17.46 -7.90 7.53
C ALA A 56 -16.32 -8.67 6.85
N GLN A 57 -16.10 -8.44 5.56
CA GLN A 57 -14.96 -9.02 4.84
C GLN A 57 -13.63 -8.45 5.33
N TYR A 58 -13.56 -7.16 5.66
CA TYR A 58 -12.38 -6.55 6.28
C TYR A 58 -12.08 -7.16 7.65
N ALA A 59 -13.09 -7.34 8.50
CA ALA A 59 -12.95 -7.94 9.83
C ALA A 59 -12.50 -9.41 9.79
N ASN A 60 -13.02 -10.21 8.85
CA ASN A 60 -12.58 -11.59 8.66
C ASN A 60 -11.15 -11.70 8.10
N ASN A 61 -10.67 -10.66 7.40
CA ASN A 61 -9.32 -10.62 6.85
C ASN A 61 -8.29 -9.96 7.78
N THR A 62 -8.74 -9.24 8.81
CA THR A 62 -7.90 -8.75 9.92
C THR A 62 -7.90 -9.71 11.11
N ALA A 63 -8.77 -10.71 11.12
CA ALA A 63 -8.71 -11.82 12.06
C ALA A 63 -7.32 -12.49 11.96
N PRO A 64 -6.56 -12.60 13.06
CA PRO A 64 -5.33 -13.34 13.06
C PRO A 64 -5.61 -14.77 12.59
N LYS A 65 -4.94 -15.23 11.54
CA LYS A 65 -4.86 -16.66 11.25
C LYS A 65 -4.44 -17.35 12.56
N PRO A 66 -5.14 -18.41 13.02
CA PRO A 66 -4.72 -19.12 14.22
C PRO A 66 -3.25 -19.48 14.05
N ALA A 67 -2.44 -19.10 15.04
CA ALA A 67 -1.00 -19.26 14.99
C ALA A 67 -0.69 -20.70 14.63
N GLY A 68 -0.29 -20.92 13.37
CA GLY A 68 0.33 -22.17 12.98
C GLY A 68 1.55 -22.33 13.86
N THR A 69 1.76 -23.54 14.38
CA THR A 69 2.92 -23.99 15.15
C THR A 69 4.17 -23.15 14.85
N PRO A 70 4.90 -22.63 15.85
CA PRO A 70 5.98 -21.67 15.64
C PRO A 70 7.04 -22.29 14.72
N ALA A 71 6.97 -21.92 13.45
CA ALA A 71 7.99 -22.26 12.48
C ALA A 71 9.25 -21.51 12.90
N LYS A 72 10.35 -22.24 13.04
CA LYS A 72 11.70 -21.75 13.29
C LYS A 72 11.91 -20.38 12.61
N ALA A 73 12.31 -19.36 13.36
CA ALA A 73 12.46 -17.99 12.85
C ALA A 73 13.33 -18.00 11.58
N VAL A 74 12.70 -17.72 10.44
CA VAL A 74 13.37 -17.70 9.14
C VAL A 74 13.97 -16.32 8.93
N VAL A 75 15.28 -16.24 8.76
CA VAL A 75 15.94 -14.99 8.37
C VAL A 75 16.07 -14.95 6.85
N ILE A 76 15.37 -14.00 6.23
CA ILE A 76 15.36 -13.76 4.79
C ILE A 76 16.55 -12.88 4.43
N ASP A 77 17.39 -13.40 3.54
CA ASP A 77 18.58 -12.75 2.99
C ASP A 77 19.47 -12.09 4.07
N GLY A 78 19.57 -12.74 5.23
CA GLY A 78 20.43 -12.33 6.35
C GLY A 78 19.99 -11.08 7.12
N ARG A 79 18.90 -10.42 6.71
CA ARG A 79 18.45 -9.14 7.30
C ARG A 79 17.07 -9.22 7.94
N TYR A 80 16.11 -9.84 7.28
CA TYR A 80 14.71 -9.76 7.70
C TYR A 80 14.29 -11.02 8.44
N ARG A 81 14.04 -10.91 9.74
CA ARG A 81 13.49 -12.01 10.53
C ARG A 81 11.99 -12.10 10.31
N ASP A 82 11.52 -13.23 9.80
CA ASP A 82 10.10 -13.53 9.65
C ASP A 82 9.46 -13.84 11.01
N ASN A 83 8.38 -13.12 11.34
CA ASN A 83 7.62 -13.33 12.58
C ASN A 83 6.44 -14.31 12.39
N GLY A 84 6.21 -14.83 11.18
CA GLY A 84 5.19 -15.85 10.88
C GLY A 84 3.74 -15.34 10.86
N ASN A 85 3.52 -14.07 11.18
CA ASN A 85 2.20 -13.43 11.28
C ASN A 85 1.97 -12.35 10.20
N GLY A 86 2.76 -12.38 9.11
CA GLY A 86 2.71 -11.37 8.04
C GLY A 86 3.48 -10.09 8.35
N THR A 87 4.30 -10.10 9.41
CA THR A 87 5.29 -9.07 9.71
C THR A 87 6.71 -9.61 9.63
N ILE A 88 7.67 -8.71 9.47
CA ILE A 88 9.10 -9.02 9.53
C ILE A 88 9.79 -8.01 10.45
N THR A 89 10.86 -8.42 11.12
CA THR A 89 11.75 -7.49 11.84
C THR A 89 13.05 -7.33 11.07
N ASP A 90 13.39 -6.09 10.74
CA ASP A 90 14.64 -5.72 10.09
C ASP A 90 15.77 -5.62 11.13
N SER A 91 16.76 -6.51 11.04
CA SER A 91 17.88 -6.57 11.99
C SER A 91 18.82 -5.36 11.92
N LYS A 92 18.82 -4.58 10.82
CA LYS A 92 19.67 -3.39 10.68
C LYS A 92 19.08 -2.18 11.38
N THR A 93 17.79 -1.97 11.23
CA THR A 93 17.07 -0.79 11.77
C THR A 93 16.37 -1.08 13.10
N ASN A 94 16.26 -2.37 13.45
CA ASN A 94 15.43 -2.85 14.54
C ASN A 94 13.98 -2.34 14.45
N LEU A 95 13.45 -2.28 13.22
CA LEU A 95 12.06 -1.93 12.95
C LEU A 95 11.27 -3.16 12.54
N THR A 96 10.00 -3.20 12.94
CA THR A 96 9.07 -4.24 12.48
C THR A 96 8.18 -3.68 11.40
N TRP A 97 8.16 -4.36 10.25
CA TRP A 97 7.43 -3.95 9.06
C TRP A 97 6.27 -4.90 8.78
N MET A 98 5.15 -4.34 8.29
CA MET A 98 4.19 -5.16 7.55
C MET A 98 4.82 -5.65 6.25
N ARG A 99 4.62 -6.94 5.92
CA ARG A 99 5.12 -7.52 4.66
C ARG A 99 4.30 -7.08 3.45
N CYS A 100 3.01 -6.87 3.64
CA CYS A 100 2.11 -6.37 2.61
C CYS A 100 1.94 -4.86 2.71
N SER A 101 1.71 -4.22 1.58
CA SER A 101 1.26 -2.83 1.55
C SER A 101 -0.17 -2.74 2.08
N LEU A 102 -0.58 -1.58 2.59
CA LEU A 102 -1.98 -1.35 2.97
C LEU A 102 -2.89 -1.64 1.78
N GLY A 103 -4.04 -2.27 2.05
CA GLY A 103 -4.97 -2.76 1.02
C GLY A 103 -4.71 -4.20 0.56
N GLN A 104 -3.47 -4.69 0.67
CA GLN A 104 -3.14 -6.09 0.41
C GLN A 104 -3.29 -6.95 1.66
N GLN A 105 -3.37 -8.27 1.45
CA GLN A 105 -3.61 -9.27 2.50
C GLN A 105 -2.55 -10.36 2.49
N TRP A 106 -2.03 -10.70 3.68
CA TRP A 106 -1.06 -11.77 3.84
C TRP A 106 -1.74 -13.14 3.78
N THR A 107 -1.34 -13.99 2.84
CA THR A 107 -1.92 -15.34 2.67
C THR A 107 -1.20 -16.43 3.46
N GLY A 108 -0.12 -16.07 4.16
CA GLY A 108 0.83 -17.02 4.76
C GLY A 108 2.09 -17.21 3.93
N THR A 109 2.06 -16.89 2.63
CA THR A 109 3.21 -17.01 1.73
C THR A 109 3.47 -15.77 0.90
N THR A 110 2.42 -15.03 0.52
CA THR A 110 2.52 -13.83 -0.32
C THR A 110 1.46 -12.79 0.05
N CYS A 111 1.53 -11.63 -0.58
CA CYS A 111 0.55 -10.56 -0.46
C CYS A 111 -0.44 -10.64 -1.63
N ALA A 112 -1.72 -10.87 -1.34
CA ALA A 112 -2.81 -10.92 -2.30
C ALA A 112 -3.61 -9.62 -2.32
N GLY A 113 -4.31 -9.36 -3.43
CA GLY A 113 -5.08 -8.14 -3.63
C GLY A 113 -4.27 -6.97 -4.18
N VAL A 114 -4.93 -5.82 -4.25
CA VAL A 114 -4.36 -4.57 -4.78
C VAL A 114 -4.01 -3.66 -3.61
N ALA A 115 -2.86 -3.00 -3.69
CA ALA A 115 -2.48 -2.01 -2.70
C ALA A 115 -3.40 -0.80 -2.80
N MET A 116 -3.82 -0.29 -1.65
CA MET A 116 -4.71 0.88 -1.56
C MET A 116 -3.87 2.15 -1.63
N GLU A 117 -4.20 3.00 -2.58
CA GLU A 117 -3.58 4.31 -2.76
C GLU A 117 -4.39 5.38 -2.02
N MET A 118 -3.70 6.29 -1.36
CA MET A 118 -4.35 7.37 -0.61
C MET A 118 -3.49 8.63 -0.59
N ASN A 119 -4.12 9.77 -0.32
CA ASN A 119 -3.38 11.01 -0.10
C ASN A 119 -2.62 10.96 1.23
N TRP A 120 -1.67 11.87 1.41
CA TRP A 120 -0.76 11.85 2.55
C TRP A 120 -1.48 11.97 3.91
N ASN A 121 -2.52 12.80 4.01
CA ASN A 121 -3.25 12.98 5.26
C ASN A 121 -4.04 11.72 5.64
N ASP A 122 -4.66 11.07 4.66
CA ASP A 122 -5.43 9.84 4.88
C ASP A 122 -4.50 8.66 5.19
N ALA A 123 -3.29 8.62 4.63
CA ALA A 123 -2.24 7.67 5.01
C ALA A 123 -1.91 7.74 6.50
N LEU A 124 -1.66 8.95 7.02
CA LEU A 124 -1.35 9.14 8.43
C LEU A 124 -2.52 8.77 9.33
N LYS A 125 -3.73 9.20 8.98
CA LYS A 125 -4.94 8.91 9.76
C LYS A 125 -5.25 7.42 9.79
N THR A 126 -5.16 6.75 8.64
CA THR A 126 -5.42 5.31 8.51
C THR A 126 -4.44 4.53 9.35
N ALA A 127 -3.16 4.88 9.33
CA ALA A 127 -2.14 4.20 10.13
C ALA A 127 -2.44 4.26 11.64
N MET A 128 -2.86 5.43 12.15
CA MET A 128 -3.12 5.64 13.59
C MET A 128 -4.24 4.76 14.16
N THR A 129 -5.19 4.34 13.33
CA THR A 129 -6.32 3.48 13.75
C THR A 129 -6.13 2.03 13.31
N PHE A 130 -5.04 1.72 12.60
CA PHE A 130 -4.82 0.41 12.01
C PHE A 130 -4.30 -0.58 13.06
N SER A 131 -4.97 -1.72 13.16
CA SER A 131 -4.56 -2.83 14.01
C SER A 131 -4.27 -4.06 13.16
N TYR A 132 -3.10 -4.67 13.38
CA TYR A 132 -2.64 -5.84 12.63
C TYR A 132 -1.66 -6.68 13.44
N ALA A 133 -1.75 -8.00 13.28
CA ALA A 133 -0.90 -8.98 13.96
C ALA A 133 -0.82 -8.79 15.49
N GLY A 134 -1.94 -8.38 16.12
CA GLY A 134 -2.02 -8.15 17.57
C GLY A 134 -1.45 -6.81 18.05
N HIS A 135 -1.16 -5.88 17.13
CA HIS A 135 -0.55 -4.59 17.43
C HIS A 135 -1.34 -3.44 16.82
N SER A 136 -1.37 -2.31 17.51
CA SER A 136 -2.12 -1.09 17.13
C SER A 136 -1.25 0.18 17.12
N ASP A 137 0.06 0.03 17.33
CA ASP A 137 1.08 1.09 17.32
C ASP A 137 1.75 1.23 15.93
N TRP A 138 1.01 0.88 14.88
CA TRP A 138 1.48 1.00 13.50
C TRP A 138 1.49 2.46 13.05
N ARG A 139 2.50 2.83 12.28
CA ARG A 139 2.63 4.19 11.71
C ARG A 139 3.18 4.15 10.30
N VAL A 140 3.00 5.26 9.59
CA VAL A 140 3.70 5.50 8.32
C VAL A 140 5.19 5.75 8.64
N PRO A 141 6.13 5.07 7.95
CA PRO A 141 7.57 5.23 8.17
C PRO A 141 8.03 6.64 7.85
N THR A 142 9.10 7.10 8.48
CA THR A 142 9.79 8.30 8.01
C THR A 142 10.45 8.02 6.66
N VAL A 143 10.83 9.06 5.92
CA VAL A 143 11.50 8.85 4.62
C VAL A 143 12.81 8.12 4.80
N ASP A 144 13.55 8.38 5.88
CA ASP A 144 14.83 7.72 6.14
C ASP A 144 14.64 6.23 6.44
N GLU A 145 13.60 5.86 7.18
CA GLU A 145 13.26 4.47 7.45
C GLU A 145 12.81 3.73 6.18
N LEU A 146 11.88 4.33 5.42
CA LEU A 146 11.33 3.74 4.20
C LEU A 146 12.42 3.54 3.15
N ASP A 147 13.32 4.51 3.06
CA ASP A 147 14.43 4.48 2.13
C ASP A 147 15.46 3.37 2.43
N THR A 148 15.57 2.92 3.69
CA THR A 148 16.42 1.76 4.03
C THR A 148 15.96 0.44 3.39
N LEU A 149 14.73 0.39 2.86
CA LEU A 149 14.19 -0.77 2.17
C LEU A 149 14.64 -0.83 0.70
N VAL A 150 15.11 0.30 0.13
CA VAL A 150 15.57 0.35 -1.25
C VAL A 150 16.82 -0.52 -1.42
N GLN A 151 16.79 -1.40 -2.42
CA GLN A 151 17.87 -2.33 -2.76
C GLN A 151 18.25 -2.17 -4.24
N CYS A 152 19.45 -1.66 -4.47
CA CYS A 152 20.06 -1.52 -5.80
C CYS A 152 21.29 -2.43 -5.89
N SER A 153 21.34 -3.31 -6.89
CA SER A 153 22.45 -4.26 -7.09
C SER A 153 23.77 -3.59 -7.44
N GLU A 154 23.72 -2.51 -8.22
CA GLU A 154 24.90 -1.77 -8.70
C GLU A 154 25.16 -0.48 -7.90
N GLY A 155 24.51 -0.36 -6.73
CA GLY A 155 24.54 0.86 -5.94
C GLY A 155 23.52 1.90 -6.41
N ARG A 156 23.60 3.09 -5.81
CA ARG A 156 22.58 4.13 -5.92
C ARG A 156 23.25 5.50 -5.97
N SER A 157 22.72 6.41 -6.78
CA SER A 157 23.17 7.79 -6.74
C SER A 157 22.84 8.43 -5.38
N PRO A 158 23.51 9.52 -5.00
CA PRO A 158 23.18 10.24 -3.77
C PRO A 158 21.70 10.66 -3.75
N SER A 159 21.06 10.63 -2.58
CA SER A 159 19.69 11.10 -2.37
C SER A 159 19.69 12.30 -1.43
N VAL A 160 18.97 13.37 -1.76
CA VAL A 160 18.73 14.46 -0.80
C VAL A 160 17.97 13.92 0.42
N ARG A 161 18.41 14.32 1.61
CA ARG A 161 17.80 13.95 2.89
C ARG A 161 17.08 15.13 3.54
N PRO A 162 16.05 14.90 4.38
CA PRO A 162 15.35 15.96 5.10
C PRO A 162 16.26 16.82 6.01
N ASN A 163 17.40 16.29 6.45
CA ASN A 163 18.34 16.95 7.35
C ASN A 163 19.35 17.88 6.64
N GLY A 164 19.26 18.06 5.32
CA GLY A 164 19.85 19.23 4.67
C GLY A 164 21.22 19.07 4.01
N GLU A 165 21.71 17.85 3.74
CA GLU A 165 22.78 17.71 2.72
C GLU A 165 22.17 17.85 1.32
N PHE A 166 21.95 19.11 0.91
CA PHE A 166 21.53 19.46 -0.44
C PHE A 166 22.73 19.35 -1.39
N VAL A 167 22.83 18.22 -2.09
CA VAL A 167 23.44 18.22 -3.43
C VAL A 167 22.28 18.47 -4.39
N ALA A 168 22.30 19.62 -5.07
CA ALA A 168 21.26 19.96 -6.04
C ALA A 168 21.11 18.82 -7.06
N ASP A 169 19.86 18.41 -7.29
CA ASP A 169 19.42 17.47 -8.35
C ASP A 169 19.59 15.96 -8.15
N THR A 170 20.06 15.46 -7.00
CA THR A 170 20.20 14.00 -6.81
C THR A 170 19.01 13.38 -6.05
N ARG A 171 18.14 12.67 -6.77
CA ARG A 171 16.96 11.95 -6.20
C ARG A 171 17.28 10.56 -5.67
N GLY A 172 18.55 10.15 -5.74
CA GLY A 172 19.05 8.83 -5.41
C GLY A 172 18.36 7.72 -6.16
N VAL A 173 18.70 7.51 -7.44
CA VAL A 173 18.18 6.40 -8.26
C VAL A 173 19.15 5.23 -8.24
N CYS A 174 18.66 4.01 -8.41
CA CYS A 174 19.53 2.85 -8.63
C CYS A 174 20.37 3.05 -9.90
N LEU A 175 21.66 2.70 -9.81
CA LEU A 175 22.60 2.80 -10.92
C LEU A 175 22.44 1.62 -11.88
N GLY A 176 22.79 1.86 -13.15
CA GLY A 176 22.67 0.87 -14.23
C GLY A 176 21.23 0.69 -14.74
N ASP A 177 21.07 -0.19 -15.73
CA ASP A 177 19.76 -0.52 -16.31
C ASP A 177 19.29 -1.93 -15.91
N ASN A 178 20.14 -2.71 -15.24
CA ASN A 178 19.91 -4.12 -14.93
C ASN A 178 19.82 -4.38 -13.42
N TYR A 179 18.82 -3.77 -12.77
CA TYR A 179 18.49 -4.04 -11.37
C TYR A 179 17.07 -4.60 -11.23
N GLN A 180 16.84 -5.35 -10.15
CA GLN A 180 15.53 -5.88 -9.83
C GLN A 180 14.50 -4.75 -9.61
N ARG A 181 13.33 -4.87 -10.25
CA ARG A 181 12.18 -4.00 -10.04
C ARG A 181 11.00 -4.82 -9.51
N PRO A 182 10.33 -4.41 -8.42
CA PRO A 182 10.65 -3.27 -7.55
C PRO A 182 12.02 -3.39 -6.87
N THR A 183 12.66 -2.25 -6.59
CA THR A 183 13.98 -2.10 -5.96
C THR A 183 13.90 -2.33 -4.45
N ILE A 184 13.34 -3.46 -4.04
CA ILE A 184 13.15 -3.88 -2.65
C ILE A 184 13.39 -5.38 -2.55
N ASN A 185 13.68 -5.89 -1.35
CA ASN A 185 13.76 -7.33 -1.12
C ASN A 185 12.38 -8.01 -1.30
N ILE A 186 12.11 -8.56 -2.48
CA ILE A 186 10.82 -9.18 -2.84
C ILE A 186 10.50 -10.46 -2.04
N ARG A 187 11.50 -11.09 -1.42
CA ARG A 187 11.27 -12.26 -0.55
C ARG A 187 10.69 -11.82 0.78
N ALA A 188 11.20 -10.72 1.34
CA ALA A 188 10.70 -10.10 2.57
C ALA A 188 9.37 -9.36 2.32
N PHE A 189 9.25 -8.66 1.19
CA PHE A 189 8.12 -7.83 0.81
C PHE A 189 7.50 -8.28 -0.53
N PRO A 190 6.84 -9.45 -0.56
CA PRO A 190 6.32 -10.01 -1.81
C PRO A 190 5.16 -9.18 -2.38
N ASN A 191 5.04 -9.19 -3.70
CA ASN A 191 4.01 -8.46 -4.45
C ASN A 191 3.92 -6.96 -4.10
N THR A 192 5.05 -6.34 -3.77
CA THR A 192 5.15 -4.88 -3.58
C THR A 192 4.96 -4.17 -4.92
N PRO A 193 3.97 -3.25 -5.07
CA PRO A 193 3.92 -2.35 -6.21
C PRO A 193 5.26 -1.62 -6.41
N GLY A 194 5.79 -1.65 -7.64
CA GLY A 194 6.93 -0.84 -8.05
C GLY A 194 6.49 0.60 -8.34
N ASP A 195 5.93 1.27 -7.34
CA ASP A 195 5.40 2.63 -7.43
C ASP A 195 5.85 3.45 -6.20
N TYR A 196 5.27 4.62 -5.99
CA TYR A 196 5.57 5.53 -4.89
C TYR A 196 4.87 5.13 -3.61
N TYR A 197 5.57 5.34 -2.51
CA TYR A 197 5.12 5.11 -1.15
C TYR A 197 5.27 6.36 -0.31
N TRP A 198 4.19 6.77 0.35
CA TRP A 198 4.25 7.90 1.28
C TRP A 198 5.15 7.61 2.47
N SER A 199 5.92 8.61 2.87
CA SER A 199 6.54 8.68 4.19
C SER A 199 5.78 9.66 5.08
N SER A 200 5.95 9.57 6.40
CA SER A 200 5.43 10.54 7.37
C SER A 200 6.24 11.83 7.45
N SER A 201 7.36 11.93 6.72
CA SER A 201 8.26 13.08 6.77
C SER A 201 7.68 14.27 5.99
N PRO A 202 7.36 15.40 6.66
CA PRO A 202 6.97 16.62 5.97
C PRO A 202 8.18 17.25 5.25
N TYR A 203 7.92 18.05 4.22
CA TYR A 203 8.99 18.82 3.59
C TYR A 203 9.16 20.19 4.27
N ALA A 204 10.33 20.42 4.87
CA ALA A 204 10.58 21.59 5.73
C ALA A 204 10.42 22.94 4.99
N LEU A 205 10.76 23.00 3.71
CA LEU A 205 10.70 24.24 2.92
C LEU A 205 9.32 24.51 2.32
N ASN A 206 8.41 23.54 2.31
CA ASN A 206 7.03 23.72 1.85
C ASN A 206 6.11 22.71 2.54
N SER A 207 5.29 23.20 3.47
CA SER A 207 4.36 22.39 4.27
C SER A 207 3.28 21.68 3.45
N SER A 208 3.02 22.12 2.22
CA SER A 208 2.11 21.46 1.28
C SER A 208 2.69 20.19 0.67
N ASN A 209 4.00 19.96 0.81
CA ASN A 209 4.68 18.79 0.26
C ASN A 209 5.09 17.79 1.37
N ALA A 210 5.17 16.52 0.98
CA ALA A 210 5.73 15.45 1.80
C ALA A 210 6.69 14.59 0.98
N TRP A 211 7.57 13.89 1.69
CA TRP A 211 8.52 12.98 1.08
C TRP A 211 7.88 11.62 0.76
N HIS A 212 8.33 11.01 -0.32
CA HIS A 212 7.97 9.66 -0.73
C HIS A 212 9.18 8.92 -1.30
N VAL A 213 9.10 7.59 -1.35
CA VAL A 213 10.11 6.71 -1.96
C VAL A 213 9.45 5.96 -3.11
N GLY A 214 10.09 5.94 -4.28
CA GLY A 214 9.65 5.18 -5.45
C GLY A 214 10.42 3.88 -5.59
N PHE A 215 9.76 2.73 -5.49
CA PHE A 215 10.43 1.43 -5.65
C PHE A 215 10.63 1.03 -7.12
N TYR A 216 10.15 1.80 -8.08
CA TYR A 216 10.44 1.51 -9.50
C TYR A 216 11.90 1.81 -9.85
N PHE A 217 12.36 3.01 -9.50
CA PHE A 217 13.72 3.48 -9.73
C PHE A 217 14.57 3.49 -8.45
N GLY A 218 13.94 3.25 -7.30
CA GLY A 218 14.56 3.40 -6.00
C GLY A 218 14.81 4.86 -5.66
N ASP A 219 13.99 5.83 -6.07
CA ASP A 219 14.20 7.26 -5.84
C ASP A 219 13.53 7.80 -4.57
N VAL A 220 14.04 8.92 -4.05
CA VAL A 220 13.42 9.71 -2.99
C VAL A 220 13.08 11.09 -3.53
N PHE A 221 11.81 11.50 -3.40
CA PHE A 221 11.38 12.79 -3.88
C PHE A 221 10.28 13.39 -3.00
N ARG A 222 9.90 14.64 -3.29
CA ARG A 222 8.86 15.38 -2.59
C ARG A 222 7.80 15.86 -3.56
N LEU A 223 6.54 15.63 -3.20
CA LEU A 223 5.36 16.01 -3.98
C LEU A 223 4.25 16.57 -3.07
N PRO A 224 3.29 17.34 -3.63
CA PRO A 224 2.13 17.83 -2.90
C PRO A 224 1.32 16.73 -2.21
N LYS A 225 0.96 16.97 -0.94
CA LYS A 225 0.27 16.02 -0.05
C LYS A 225 -1.13 15.61 -0.52
N SER A 226 -1.84 16.50 -1.22
CA SER A 226 -3.25 16.33 -1.57
C SER A 226 -3.51 16.04 -3.05
N SER A 227 -2.50 16.17 -3.91
CA SER A 227 -2.66 16.03 -5.37
C SER A 227 -2.38 14.63 -5.90
N TYR A 228 -1.81 13.75 -5.06
CA TYR A 228 -1.38 12.42 -5.45
C TYR A 228 -1.88 11.37 -4.46
N LEU A 229 -2.21 10.20 -4.99
CA LEU A 229 -2.54 9.01 -4.23
C LEU A 229 -1.37 8.05 -4.38
N PHE A 230 -0.74 7.66 -3.28
CA PHE A 230 0.37 6.72 -3.27
C PHE A 230 0.11 5.57 -2.31
N ASN A 231 0.90 4.51 -2.48
CA ASN A 231 0.87 3.34 -1.63
C ASN A 231 1.39 3.65 -0.23
N VAL A 232 1.05 2.79 0.73
CA VAL A 232 1.50 2.95 2.12
C VAL A 232 1.95 1.58 2.64
N ARG A 233 3.08 1.56 3.33
CA ARG A 233 3.56 0.40 4.09
C ARG A 233 3.74 0.86 5.52
N LEU A 234 3.23 0.08 6.47
CA LEU A 234 3.32 0.45 7.88
C LEU A 234 4.54 -0.18 8.54
N VAL A 235 5.05 0.56 9.51
CA VAL A 235 6.18 0.21 10.36
C VAL A 235 5.82 0.46 11.81
N ARG A 236 6.51 -0.22 12.71
CA ARG A 236 6.51 0.05 14.15
C ARG A 236 7.90 -0.21 14.74
N ALA A 237 8.09 0.20 15.99
CA ALA A 237 9.33 -0.09 16.71
C ALA A 237 9.58 -1.61 16.83
N GLY A 238 10.85 -2.02 16.83
CA GLY A 238 11.25 -3.40 17.09
C GLY A 238 10.95 -3.83 18.53
N GLN A 239 10.84 -5.15 18.70
CA GLN A 239 10.77 -5.83 20.00
C GLN A 239 12.14 -6.36 20.38
#